data_AF-A0A0R3SE49-F1
#
_entry.id   AF-A0A0R3SE49-F1
#
_cell.length_a   1.000
_cell.length_b   1.000
_cell.length_c   1.000
_cell.angle_alpha   90.00
_cell.angle_beta   90.00
_cell.angle_gamma   90.00
#
_symmetry.space_group_name_H-M   'P 1'
#
loop_
_entity.id
_entity.type
_entity.pdbx_description
1 polymer ?
#
loop_
_entity_poly.entity_id
_entity_poly.type
_entity_poly.pdbx_seq_one_letter_code
_entity_poly.pdbx_strand_id
1 'polypeptide(L)'
;MGTFSRIAIGLIGAAATAFGVILIFRHYNDIQKIKKIKAQHAERDESPANSSSPSFTTCSGNNDKSEASISPEEIQHLVSMLSAANTTKFFKIMKTLIQFSNDNVNIPSFSSHYILDNLYSQLTLGGDGDFLRSVNVHVLNLFTNIVVDEAIRNHLKVKIDRFFDAKLSTLDVNEIVALFRLLGNFAMLSDSADAVAKHSSEIFEFIACESPSIRRLAWTVLLNLSCESDCVLVMLESSVSNGADGILINSLREKDEIILSKSLKFLCNVYKSLQPLHEDKFSRESLFACLLKAKEDLKLQTTLLLPQLTSSEEAYEDTQRLLQILEECPMHNRFL
;
A
#
# COMPACT_ATOMS: atom_id res chain seq x y z
N MET A 1 25.56 -27.03 4.55
CA MET A 1 25.04 -25.65 4.44
C MET A 1 23.54 -25.70 4.13
N GLY A 2 22.64 -25.84 5.12
CA GLY A 2 21.24 -26.19 4.80
C GLY A 2 20.13 -25.78 5.77
N THR A 3 20.44 -25.12 6.89
CA THR A 3 19.44 -24.85 7.94
C THR A 3 19.29 -23.36 8.27
N PHE A 4 20.34 -22.55 8.17
CA PHE A 4 20.27 -21.11 8.48
C PHE A 4 19.49 -20.27 7.46
N SER A 5 19.45 -20.67 6.19
CA SER A 5 18.74 -19.93 5.12
C SER A 5 17.21 -20.05 5.22
N ARG A 6 16.69 -21.20 5.67
CA ARG A 6 15.24 -21.43 5.83
C ARG A 6 14.68 -20.73 7.07
N ILE A 7 15.49 -20.59 8.13
CA ILE A 7 15.11 -19.87 9.35
C ILE A 7 15.06 -18.36 9.11
N ALA A 8 15.98 -17.80 8.31
CA ALA A 8 15.98 -16.37 7.96
C ALA A 8 14.77 -15.98 7.09
N ILE A 9 14.37 -16.82 6.13
CA ILE A 9 13.17 -16.59 5.30
C ILE A 9 11.89 -16.76 6.13
N GLY A 10 11.86 -17.73 7.06
CA GLY A 10 10.75 -17.93 8.00
C GLY A 10 10.56 -16.77 8.98
N LEU A 11 11.64 -16.18 9.48
CA LEU A 11 11.60 -15.01 10.38
C LEU A 11 11.19 -13.72 9.65
N ILE A 12 11.59 -13.53 8.39
CA ILE A 12 11.16 -12.39 7.57
C ILE A 12 9.68 -12.51 7.17
N GLY A 13 9.20 -13.74 6.91
CA GLY A 13 7.79 -14.02 6.61
C GLY A 13 6.85 -13.80 7.79
N ALA A 14 7.24 -14.23 9.00
CA ALA A 14 6.47 -14.03 10.23
C ALA A 14 6.48 -12.57 10.71
N ALA A 15 7.59 -11.84 10.48
CA ALA A 15 7.62 -10.40 10.70
C ALA A 15 6.66 -9.69 9.73
N ALA A 16 6.64 -10.01 8.44
CA ALA A 16 5.76 -9.33 7.47
C ALA A 16 4.25 -9.47 7.79
N THR A 17 3.81 -10.61 8.30
CA THR A 17 2.41 -10.82 8.74
C THR A 17 2.11 -10.13 10.07
N ALA A 18 3.02 -10.17 11.05
CA ALA A 18 2.85 -9.46 12.32
C ALA A 18 2.86 -7.93 12.13
N PHE A 19 3.72 -7.40 11.26
CA PHE A 19 3.78 -5.96 10.94
C PHE A 19 2.54 -5.49 10.17
N GLY A 20 1.98 -6.30 9.27
CA GLY A 20 0.72 -6.00 8.59
C GLY A 20 -0.47 -5.92 9.57
N VAL A 21 -0.56 -6.86 10.52
CA VAL A 21 -1.60 -6.85 11.55
C VAL A 21 -1.43 -5.69 12.54
N ILE A 22 -0.19 -5.34 12.90
CA ILE A 22 0.11 -4.19 13.76
C ILE A 22 -0.23 -2.86 13.06
N LEU A 23 0.03 -2.71 11.76
CA LEU A 23 -0.36 -1.52 10.99
C LEU A 23 -1.87 -1.40 10.85
N ILE A 24 -2.58 -2.51 10.56
CA ILE A 24 -4.05 -2.52 10.50
C ILE A 24 -4.68 -2.20 11.87
N PHE A 25 -4.16 -2.77 12.96
CA PHE A 25 -4.64 -2.51 14.32
C PHE A 25 -4.33 -1.08 14.80
N ARG A 26 -3.16 -0.54 14.45
CA ARG A 26 -2.78 0.86 14.73
C ARG A 26 -3.64 1.84 13.94
N HIS A 27 -3.89 1.55 12.66
CA HIS A 27 -4.71 2.39 11.80
C HIS A 27 -6.19 2.39 12.20
N TYR A 28 -6.73 1.25 12.67
CA TYR A 28 -8.06 1.19 13.28
C TYR A 28 -8.19 2.13 14.49
N ASN A 29 -7.18 2.19 15.36
CA ASN A 29 -7.17 3.10 16.51
C ASN A 29 -7.08 4.58 16.09
N ASP A 30 -6.34 4.91 15.04
CA ASP A 30 -6.22 6.29 14.55
C ASP A 30 -7.50 6.76 13.82
N ILE A 31 -8.16 5.89 13.05
CA ILE A 31 -9.49 6.17 12.48
C ILE A 31 -10.52 6.42 13.59
N GLN A 32 -10.47 5.67 14.69
CA GLN A 32 -11.35 5.88 15.85
C GLN A 32 -11.06 7.21 16.58
N LYS A 33 -9.79 7.61 16.68
CA LYS A 33 -9.42 8.93 17.23
C LYS A 33 -9.90 10.08 16.34
N ILE A 34 -9.72 9.99 15.03
CA ILE A 34 -10.18 11.02 14.08
C ILE A 34 -11.71 11.13 14.08
N LYS A 35 -12.43 10.00 14.17
CA LYS A 35 -13.90 10.01 14.33
C LYS A 35 -14.34 10.68 15.64
N LYS A 36 -13.63 10.44 16.75
CA LYS A 36 -13.90 11.13 18.03
C LYS A 36 -13.62 12.64 17.97
N ILE A 37 -12.54 13.06 17.32
CA ILE A 37 -12.20 14.48 17.13
C ILE A 37 -13.26 15.18 16.27
N LYS A 38 -13.74 14.53 15.19
CA LYS A 38 -14.83 15.05 14.36
C LYS A 38 -16.16 15.14 15.12
N ALA A 39 -16.48 14.17 15.97
CA ALA A 39 -17.67 14.22 16.83
C ALA A 39 -17.58 15.34 17.89
N GLN A 40 -16.40 15.53 18.50
CA GLN A 40 -16.17 16.60 19.48
C GLN A 40 -16.18 18.00 18.85
N HIS A 41 -15.73 18.14 17.59
CA HIS A 41 -15.84 19.39 16.84
C HIS A 41 -17.30 19.69 16.44
N ALA A 42 -18.07 18.67 16.05
CA ALA A 42 -19.49 18.83 15.76
C ALA A 42 -20.31 19.24 17.00
N GLU A 43 -19.97 18.74 18.20
CA GLU A 43 -20.61 19.17 19.46
C GLU A 43 -20.20 20.60 19.89
N ARG A 44 -19.05 21.11 19.43
CA ARG A 44 -18.54 22.44 19.77
C ARG A 44 -19.15 23.56 18.94
N ASP A 45 -19.67 23.24 17.75
CA ASP A 45 -20.32 24.20 16.85
C ASP A 45 -21.82 24.42 17.17
N GLU A 46 -22.39 23.71 18.15
CA GLU A 46 -23.80 23.85 18.57
C GLU A 46 -24.03 24.50 19.95
N SER A 47 -23.01 24.99 20.66
CA SER A 47 -23.19 25.65 21.97
C SER A 47 -22.86 27.14 21.97
N PRO A 48 -23.78 28.03 22.42
CA PRO A 48 -23.50 29.45 22.55
C PRO A 48 -22.64 29.73 23.80
N ALA A 49 -21.82 30.76 23.70
CA ALA A 49 -20.88 31.24 24.70
C ALA A 49 -21.48 31.43 26.10
N ASN A 50 -20.81 30.93 27.15
CA ASN A 50 -20.45 31.75 28.33
C ASN A 50 -19.49 31.09 29.33
N SER A 51 -18.50 31.91 29.72
CA SER A 51 -17.85 32.10 31.03
C SER A 51 -16.96 31.05 31.71
N SER A 52 -15.79 31.60 32.10
CA SER A 52 -14.98 31.40 33.33
C SER A 52 -14.00 30.21 33.42
N SER A 53 -12.71 30.57 33.47
CA SER A 53 -11.65 29.80 34.12
C SER A 53 -11.82 29.83 35.65
N PRO A 54 -11.29 28.84 36.38
CA PRO A 54 -10.01 29.10 37.04
C PRO A 54 -9.01 27.93 37.03
N SER A 55 -7.76 28.35 37.19
CA SER A 55 -6.52 27.58 37.39
C SER A 55 -6.57 26.57 38.53
N PHE A 56 -6.00 25.38 38.33
CA PHE A 56 -5.36 24.60 39.39
C PHE A 56 -4.06 23.97 38.87
N THR A 57 -2.96 24.44 39.48
CA THR A 57 -1.63 23.84 39.43
C THR A 57 -1.62 22.62 40.35
N THR A 58 -1.22 21.46 39.83
CA THR A 58 -0.70 20.36 40.64
C THR A 58 0.45 19.69 39.88
N CYS A 59 1.66 20.10 40.25
CA CYS A 59 2.85 19.30 40.03
C CYS A 59 2.77 18.06 40.92
N SER A 60 2.72 16.88 40.30
CA SER A 60 3.02 15.61 40.94
C SER A 60 3.96 14.85 40.01
N GLY A 61 5.26 14.99 40.24
CA GLY A 61 6.26 14.17 39.56
C GLY A 61 6.14 12.71 39.97
N ASN A 62 6.39 11.80 39.03
CA ASN A 62 7.17 10.60 39.24
C ASN A 62 7.46 9.90 37.89
N ASN A 63 8.72 10.02 37.48
CA ASN A 63 9.45 9.05 36.66
C ASN A 63 8.94 8.75 35.24
N ASP A 64 8.81 9.79 34.41
CA ASP A 64 8.99 9.58 32.97
C ASP A 64 10.49 9.43 32.70
N LYS A 65 10.92 8.18 32.50
CA LYS A 65 12.07 7.94 31.63
C LYS A 65 11.65 8.54 30.28
N SER A 66 12.03 9.79 30.04
CA SER A 66 12.00 10.39 28.71
C SER A 66 12.78 9.44 27.81
N GLU A 67 12.08 8.60 27.05
CA GLU A 67 12.68 7.92 25.91
C GLU A 67 13.18 9.05 25.01
N ALA A 68 14.51 9.24 24.99
CA ALA A 68 15.12 10.34 24.29
C ALA A 68 14.71 10.25 22.81
N SER A 69 13.85 11.18 22.38
CA SER A 69 13.48 11.30 20.98
C SER A 69 14.68 11.80 20.19
N ILE A 70 14.81 11.31 18.96
CA ILE A 70 15.95 11.60 18.10
C ILE A 70 15.72 12.93 17.41
N SER A 71 16.71 13.82 17.44
CA SER A 71 16.56 15.15 16.87
C SER A 71 16.69 15.13 15.33
N PRO A 72 16.04 16.07 14.61
CA PRO A 72 16.23 16.22 13.16
C PRO A 72 17.70 16.43 12.77
N GLU A 73 18.49 17.11 13.61
CA GLU A 73 19.91 17.36 13.38
C GLU A 73 20.74 16.07 13.42
N GLU A 74 20.39 15.13 14.31
CA GLU A 74 21.04 13.82 14.38
C GLU A 74 20.77 13.00 13.11
N ILE A 75 19.52 12.97 12.63
CA ILE A 75 19.15 12.33 11.37
C ILE A 75 19.87 13.00 10.20
N GLN A 76 19.86 14.33 10.15
CA GLN A 76 20.53 15.10 9.09
C GLN A 76 22.03 14.83 9.06
N HIS A 77 22.69 14.75 10.22
CA HIS A 77 24.10 14.40 10.30
C HIS A 77 24.37 13.01 9.75
N LEU A 78 23.60 12.00 10.17
CA LEU A 78 23.73 10.63 9.67
C LEU A 78 23.54 10.55 8.15
N VAL A 79 22.51 11.21 7.61
CA VAL A 79 22.22 11.24 6.17
C VAL A 79 23.33 11.95 5.39
N SER A 80 23.89 13.03 5.93
CA SER A 80 25.00 13.77 5.29
C SER A 80 26.26 12.92 5.08
N MET A 81 26.46 11.88 5.89
CA MET A 81 27.61 10.99 5.78
C MET A 81 27.46 9.90 4.72
N LEU A 82 26.25 9.67 4.18
CA LEU A 82 25.98 8.54 3.28
C LEU A 82 26.80 8.62 1.98
N SER A 83 26.90 9.80 1.37
CA SER A 83 27.59 10.00 0.09
C SER A 83 29.10 9.75 0.15
N ALA A 84 29.72 9.95 1.31
CA ALA A 84 31.15 9.72 1.55
C ALA A 84 31.43 8.38 2.24
N ALA A 85 30.40 7.60 2.59
CA ALA A 85 30.56 6.36 3.31
C ALA A 85 31.02 5.23 2.37
N ASN A 86 31.98 4.42 2.84
CA ASN A 86 32.22 3.13 2.21
C ASN A 86 31.05 2.16 2.48
N THR A 87 31.00 1.05 1.75
CA THR A 87 29.92 0.04 1.83
C THR A 87 29.54 -0.35 3.26
N THR A 88 30.52 -0.65 4.12
CA THR A 88 30.26 -1.06 5.50
C THR A 88 29.67 0.07 6.35
N LYS A 89 30.21 1.28 6.22
CA LYS A 89 29.70 2.45 6.95
C LYS A 89 28.30 2.83 6.46
N PHE A 90 28.07 2.79 5.15
CA PHE A 90 26.78 3.07 4.53
C PHE A 90 25.69 2.18 5.14
N PHE A 91 25.88 0.86 5.14
CA PHE A 91 24.88 -0.05 5.67
C PHE A 91 24.70 0.06 7.19
N LYS A 92 25.74 0.43 7.95
CA LYS A 92 25.58 0.72 9.37
C LYS A 92 24.68 1.94 9.59
N ILE A 93 24.95 3.03 8.86
CA ILE A 93 24.13 4.25 8.92
C ILE A 93 22.69 3.95 8.51
N MET A 94 22.47 3.29 7.36
CA MET A 94 21.13 2.96 6.89
C MET A 94 20.38 2.05 7.86
N LYS A 95 21.03 1.05 8.46
CA LYS A 95 20.40 0.21 9.49
C LYS A 95 20.00 1.01 10.73
N THR A 96 20.83 1.95 11.16
CA THR A 96 20.50 2.86 12.27
C THR A 96 19.30 3.75 11.92
N LEU A 97 19.28 4.36 10.72
CA LEU A 97 18.14 5.17 10.27
C LEU A 97 16.85 4.35 10.18
N ILE A 98 16.90 3.12 9.66
CA ILE A 98 15.75 2.22 9.63
C ILE A 98 15.29 1.88 11.04
N GLN A 99 16.22 1.60 11.97
CA GLN A 99 15.87 1.34 13.37
C GLN A 99 15.15 2.52 14.01
N PHE A 100 15.62 3.75 13.76
CA PHE A 100 14.99 4.98 14.24
C PHE A 100 13.59 5.17 13.66
N SER A 101 13.39 4.88 12.37
CA SER A 101 12.09 4.99 11.72
C SER A 101 11.03 3.99 12.19
N ASN A 102 11.41 2.94 12.95
CA ASN A 102 10.46 1.97 13.49
C ASN A 102 9.69 2.51 14.72
N ASP A 103 10.17 3.61 15.30
CA ASP A 103 9.50 4.30 16.41
C ASP A 103 8.80 5.56 15.90
N ASN A 104 7.47 5.58 16.09
CA ASN A 104 6.61 6.66 15.63
C ASN A 104 6.99 8.03 16.20
N VAL A 105 7.59 8.07 17.40
CA VAL A 105 8.05 9.32 18.03
C VAL A 105 9.18 9.98 17.22
N ASN A 106 9.97 9.18 16.50
CA ASN A 106 11.12 9.68 15.73
C ASN A 106 10.79 9.99 14.27
N ILE A 107 9.64 9.55 13.74
CA ILE A 107 9.27 9.76 12.33
C ILE A 107 9.27 11.25 11.94
N PRO A 108 8.71 12.19 12.74
CA PRO A 108 8.71 13.61 12.39
C PRO A 108 10.12 14.19 12.19
N SER A 109 11.15 13.61 12.80
CA SER A 109 12.54 14.05 12.65
C SER A 109 13.12 13.79 11.26
N PHE A 110 12.45 13.00 10.42
CA PHE A 110 12.81 12.77 9.02
C PHE A 110 12.19 13.78 8.04
N SER A 111 11.31 14.68 8.52
CA SER A 111 10.46 15.55 7.67
C SER A 111 11.19 16.63 6.86
N SER A 112 12.46 16.91 7.16
CA SER A 112 13.23 17.91 6.41
C SER A 112 13.38 17.51 4.94
N HIS A 113 13.05 18.42 4.03
CA HIS A 113 13.24 18.19 2.59
C HIS A 113 14.69 17.82 2.25
N TYR A 114 15.67 18.41 2.94
CA TYR A 114 17.08 18.06 2.78
C TYR A 114 17.36 16.58 3.12
N ILE A 115 16.77 16.07 4.20
CA ILE A 115 16.91 14.66 4.59
C ILE A 115 16.31 13.76 3.51
N LEU A 116 15.06 14.05 3.11
CA LEU A 116 14.32 13.24 2.14
C LEU A 116 14.94 13.26 0.75
N ASP A 117 15.46 14.42 0.30
CA ASP A 117 16.12 14.56 -1.00
C ASP A 117 17.46 13.82 -1.03
N ASN A 118 18.25 13.90 0.03
CA ASN A 118 19.50 13.16 0.12
C ASN A 118 19.28 11.65 0.17
N LEU A 119 18.31 11.18 0.96
CA LEU A 119 17.93 9.76 0.98
C LEU A 119 17.46 9.30 -0.40
N TYR A 120 16.60 10.09 -1.04
CA TYR A 120 16.08 9.78 -2.37
C TYR A 120 17.20 9.72 -3.42
N SER A 121 18.19 10.61 -3.35
CA SER A 121 19.33 10.63 -4.27
C SER A 121 20.22 9.38 -4.20
N GLN A 122 20.07 8.55 -3.16
CA GLN A 122 20.77 7.27 -3.06
C GLN A 122 20.13 6.18 -3.93
N LEU A 123 18.89 6.37 -4.39
CA LEU A 123 18.19 5.40 -5.23
C LEU A 123 18.78 5.39 -6.64
N THR A 124 19.13 4.20 -7.11
CA THR A 124 19.55 3.92 -8.48
C THR A 124 18.74 2.74 -9.01
N LEU A 125 17.43 2.93 -9.17
CA LEU A 125 16.51 1.87 -9.61
C LEU A 125 16.86 1.43 -11.04
N GLY A 126 16.92 0.11 -11.25
CA GLY A 126 17.35 -0.49 -12.52
C GLY A 126 18.87 -0.43 -12.77
N GLY A 127 19.66 0.00 -11.77
CA GLY A 127 21.11 -0.04 -11.83
C GLY A 127 21.68 -1.46 -11.64
N ASP A 128 22.85 -1.69 -12.22
CA ASP A 128 23.57 -2.96 -12.08
C ASP A 128 24.51 -2.95 -10.86
N GLY A 129 24.46 -4.03 -10.09
CA GLY A 129 25.38 -4.30 -8.97
C GLY A 129 24.67 -4.56 -7.65
N ASP A 130 25.07 -5.63 -6.97
CA ASP A 130 24.48 -6.09 -5.71
C ASP A 130 24.47 -5.01 -4.62
N PHE A 131 25.51 -4.17 -4.58
CA PHE A 131 25.56 -3.06 -3.65
C PHE A 131 24.44 -2.05 -3.91
N LEU A 132 24.26 -1.58 -5.15
CA LEU A 132 23.25 -0.57 -5.50
C LEU A 132 21.83 -1.11 -5.29
N ARG A 133 21.57 -2.37 -5.66
CA ARG A 133 20.28 -3.01 -5.39
C ARG A 133 19.99 -3.10 -3.90
N SER A 134 21.00 -3.43 -3.09
CA SER A 134 20.86 -3.43 -1.62
C SER A 134 20.63 -2.03 -1.06
N VAL A 135 21.24 -0.98 -1.63
CA VAL A 135 20.96 0.42 -1.28
C VAL A 135 19.49 0.73 -1.55
N ASN A 136 18.98 0.41 -2.75
CA ASN A 136 17.59 0.63 -3.14
C ASN A 136 16.63 0.01 -2.14
N VAL A 137 16.83 -1.27 -1.79
CA VAL A 137 15.99 -1.97 -0.82
C VAL A 137 16.01 -1.27 0.55
N HIS A 138 17.16 -0.83 1.05
CA HIS A 138 17.23 -0.15 2.35
C HIS A 138 16.55 1.21 2.36
N VAL A 139 16.73 2.01 1.32
CA VAL A 139 16.12 3.34 1.21
C VAL A 139 14.60 3.23 1.03
N LEU A 140 14.12 2.31 0.18
CA LEU A 140 12.68 2.07 -0.02
C LEU A 140 11.99 1.57 1.26
N ASN A 141 12.64 0.69 2.02
CA ASN A 141 12.10 0.25 3.32
C ASN A 141 12.09 1.38 4.35
N LEU A 142 13.12 2.25 4.37
CA LEU A 142 13.11 3.43 5.23
C LEU A 142 11.93 4.34 4.88
N PHE A 143 11.71 4.62 3.59
CA PHE A 143 10.56 5.40 3.13
C PHE A 143 9.22 4.76 3.50
N THR A 144 9.12 3.43 3.39
CA THR A 144 7.90 2.70 3.79
C THR A 144 7.54 2.95 5.25
N ASN A 145 8.54 3.02 6.14
CA ASN A 145 8.32 3.28 7.56
C ASN A 145 7.86 4.70 7.84
N ILE A 146 8.42 5.71 7.14
CA ILE A 146 8.21 7.11 7.47
C ILE A 146 7.06 7.79 6.70
N VAL A 147 6.56 7.18 5.61
CA VAL A 147 5.51 7.77 4.75
C VAL A 147 4.14 7.91 5.43
N VAL A 148 3.98 7.36 6.62
CA VAL A 148 2.78 7.56 7.45
C VAL A 148 2.63 9.02 7.91
N ASP A 149 3.74 9.75 8.03
CA ASP A 149 3.75 11.18 8.34
C ASP A 149 3.33 12.02 7.14
N GLU A 150 2.44 12.98 7.36
CA GLU A 150 1.85 13.81 6.31
C GLU A 150 2.87 14.71 5.59
N ALA A 151 3.79 15.33 6.32
CA ALA A 151 4.79 16.21 5.71
C ALA A 151 5.73 15.41 4.82
N ILE A 152 6.18 14.24 5.30
CA ILE A 152 7.02 13.32 4.54
C ILE A 152 6.29 12.80 3.31
N ARG A 153 5.04 12.34 3.46
CA ARG A 153 4.23 11.83 2.35
C ARG A 153 4.01 12.87 1.27
N ASN A 154 3.69 14.11 1.64
CA ASN A 154 3.51 15.20 0.70
C ASN A 154 4.77 15.50 -0.12
N HIS A 155 5.96 15.36 0.47
CA HIS A 155 7.23 15.52 -0.23
C HIS A 155 7.57 14.33 -1.14
N LEU A 156 7.24 13.10 -0.71
CA LEU A 156 7.60 11.90 -1.47
C LEU A 156 6.59 11.55 -2.58
N LYS A 157 5.30 11.89 -2.42
CA LYS A 157 4.26 11.51 -3.41
C LYS A 157 4.50 12.15 -4.79
N VAL A 158 5.07 13.36 -4.83
CA VAL A 158 5.44 14.03 -6.10
C VAL A 158 6.61 13.36 -6.83
N LYS A 159 7.24 12.35 -6.22
CA LYS A 159 8.32 11.55 -6.80
C LYS A 159 7.85 10.16 -7.27
N ILE A 160 6.56 9.82 -7.14
CA ILE A 160 6.06 8.49 -7.48
C ILE A 160 6.35 8.16 -8.95
N ASP A 161 6.11 9.09 -9.88
CA ASP A 161 6.38 8.88 -11.31
C ASP A 161 7.81 8.39 -11.56
N ARG A 162 8.77 8.91 -10.81
CA ARG A 162 10.19 8.54 -10.94
C ARG A 162 10.52 7.13 -10.45
N PHE A 163 9.67 6.52 -9.62
CA PHE A 163 9.84 5.11 -9.26
C PHE A 163 9.50 4.18 -10.44
N PHE A 164 8.69 4.67 -11.39
CA PHE A 164 8.29 3.95 -12.59
C PHE A 164 9.12 4.34 -13.84
N ASP A 165 9.96 5.38 -13.76
CA ASP A 165 10.96 5.70 -14.80
C ASP A 165 11.91 4.50 -15.07
N ALA A 166 12.25 3.76 -14.01
CA ALA A 166 12.90 2.47 -14.15
C ALA A 166 11.86 1.43 -14.60
N LYS A 167 12.13 0.74 -15.71
CA LYS A 167 11.29 -0.40 -16.12
C LYS A 167 11.19 -1.40 -14.96
N LEU A 168 10.02 -1.57 -14.37
CA LEU A 168 9.84 -2.41 -13.19
C LEU A 168 10.32 -3.85 -13.41
N SER A 169 10.23 -4.35 -14.64
CA SER A 169 10.73 -5.67 -15.06
C SER A 169 12.25 -5.83 -14.98
N THR A 170 13.01 -4.75 -14.80
CA THR A 170 14.47 -4.76 -14.63
C THR A 170 14.90 -4.81 -13.16
N LEU A 171 13.98 -4.58 -12.24
CA LEU A 171 14.25 -4.62 -10.80
C LEU A 171 14.34 -6.07 -10.30
N ASP A 172 15.19 -6.31 -9.30
CA ASP A 172 15.20 -7.61 -8.63
C ASP A 172 13.96 -7.82 -7.74
N VAL A 173 13.74 -9.06 -7.31
CA VAL A 173 12.58 -9.44 -6.49
C VAL A 173 12.51 -8.64 -5.19
N ASN A 174 13.64 -8.34 -4.55
CA ASN A 174 13.65 -7.61 -3.28
C ASN A 174 13.37 -6.12 -3.47
N GLU A 175 13.86 -5.54 -4.57
CA GLU A 175 13.56 -4.17 -4.98
C GLU A 175 12.06 -4.01 -5.26
N ILE A 176 11.47 -4.93 -6.04
CA ILE A 176 10.01 -4.93 -6.32
C ILE A 176 9.22 -5.06 -5.02
N VAL A 177 9.62 -5.98 -4.12
CA VAL A 177 8.96 -6.15 -2.82
C VAL A 177 9.03 -4.87 -1.98
N ALA A 178 10.20 -4.22 -1.90
CA ALA A 178 10.36 -2.99 -1.14
C ALA A 178 9.56 -1.83 -1.76
N LEU A 179 9.58 -1.69 -3.08
CA LEU A 179 8.83 -0.69 -3.80
C LEU A 179 7.31 -0.88 -3.63
N PHE A 180 6.81 -2.11 -3.80
CA PHE A 180 5.36 -2.36 -3.70
C PHE A 180 4.84 -2.21 -2.27
N ARG A 181 5.68 -2.43 -1.26
CA ARG A 181 5.34 -2.06 0.13
C ARG A 181 5.17 -0.56 0.28
N LEU A 182 6.08 0.23 -0.26
CA LEU A 182 5.99 1.69 -0.25
C LEU A 182 4.75 2.19 -1.00
N LEU A 183 4.51 1.68 -2.21
CA LEU A 183 3.33 2.01 -3.03
C LEU A 183 2.04 1.60 -2.32
N GLY A 184 2.02 0.46 -1.61
CA GLY A 184 0.89 0.02 -0.82
C GLY A 184 0.50 1.02 0.27
N ASN A 185 1.49 1.63 0.94
CA ASN A 185 1.26 2.66 1.94
C ASN A 185 0.74 3.96 1.33
N PHE A 186 1.26 4.38 0.17
CA PHE A 186 0.71 5.53 -0.55
C PHE A 186 -0.73 5.29 -1.04
N ALA A 187 -1.01 4.09 -1.58
CA ALA A 187 -2.34 3.72 -2.09
C ALA A 187 -3.39 3.61 -0.98
N MET A 188 -2.98 3.37 0.26
CA MET A 188 -3.88 3.29 1.42
C MET A 188 -4.40 4.67 1.87
N LEU A 189 -3.74 5.76 1.46
CA LEU A 189 -4.01 7.11 1.94
C LEU A 189 -4.59 7.96 0.81
N SER A 190 -5.78 8.54 1.04
CA SER A 190 -6.55 9.23 0.00
C SER A 190 -5.83 10.44 -0.62
N ASP A 191 -4.93 11.09 0.12
CA ASP A 191 -4.15 12.24 -0.35
C ASP A 191 -2.92 11.87 -1.21
N SER A 192 -2.67 10.57 -1.41
CA SER A 192 -1.59 10.06 -2.27
C SER A 192 -1.95 8.88 -3.16
N ALA A 193 -3.15 8.30 -2.99
CA ALA A 193 -3.59 7.16 -3.79
C ALA A 193 -3.70 7.50 -5.29
N ASP A 194 -4.12 8.73 -5.60
CA ASP A 194 -4.22 9.25 -6.96
C ASP A 194 -2.89 9.22 -7.73
N ALA A 195 -1.79 9.52 -7.05
CA ALA A 195 -0.45 9.48 -7.62
C ALA A 195 -0.02 8.03 -7.98
N VAL A 196 -0.45 7.04 -7.20
CA VAL A 196 -0.18 5.62 -7.48
C VAL A 196 -1.12 5.07 -8.55
N ALA A 197 -2.39 5.49 -8.56
CA ALA A 197 -3.40 4.98 -9.50
C ALA A 197 -3.02 5.19 -10.98
N LYS A 198 -2.30 6.27 -11.29
CA LYS A 198 -1.79 6.58 -12.64
C LYS A 198 -0.88 5.49 -13.22
N HIS A 199 -0.26 4.68 -12.35
CA HIS A 199 0.65 3.61 -12.73
C HIS A 199 0.02 2.21 -12.53
N SER A 200 -1.31 2.14 -12.48
CA SER A 200 -1.99 0.88 -12.21
C SER A 200 -1.77 -0.17 -13.29
N SER A 201 -1.61 0.22 -14.56
CA SER A 201 -1.25 -0.66 -15.67
C SER A 201 0.03 -1.46 -15.39
N GLU A 202 1.08 -0.78 -14.92
CA GLU A 202 2.37 -1.36 -14.61
C GLU A 202 2.28 -2.28 -13.38
N ILE A 203 1.44 -1.93 -12.40
CA ILE A 203 1.20 -2.75 -11.20
C ILE A 203 0.41 -4.02 -11.56
N PHE A 204 -0.53 -3.91 -12.51
CA PHE A 204 -1.33 -5.03 -13.01
C PHE A 204 -0.48 -6.16 -13.59
N GLU A 205 0.65 -5.86 -14.23
CA GLU A 205 1.56 -6.87 -14.78
C GLU A 205 2.09 -7.86 -13.71
N PHE A 206 2.11 -7.43 -12.43
CA PHE A 206 2.68 -8.21 -11.34
C PHE A 206 1.66 -9.08 -10.59
N ILE A 207 0.36 -8.98 -10.88
CA ILE A 207 -0.64 -9.84 -10.23
C ILE A 207 -0.54 -11.30 -10.70
N ALA A 208 0.11 -11.55 -11.83
CA ALA A 208 0.43 -12.89 -12.36
C ALA A 208 1.91 -13.29 -12.17
N CYS A 209 2.69 -12.51 -11.41
CA CYS A 209 4.10 -12.80 -11.16
C CYS A 209 4.29 -14.19 -10.53
N GLU A 210 5.37 -14.90 -10.87
CA GLU A 210 5.68 -16.21 -10.27
C GLU A 210 5.87 -16.13 -8.75
N SER A 211 6.44 -15.02 -8.25
CA SER A 211 6.70 -14.80 -6.83
C SER A 211 5.41 -14.50 -6.06
N PRO A 212 4.98 -15.39 -5.12
CA PRO A 212 3.77 -15.16 -4.33
C PRO A 212 3.85 -13.87 -3.49
N SER A 213 5.04 -13.54 -3.00
CA SER A 213 5.28 -12.31 -2.23
C SER A 213 5.00 -11.05 -3.05
N ILE A 214 5.41 -11.04 -4.33
CA ILE A 214 5.14 -9.92 -5.24
C ILE A 214 3.66 -9.88 -5.59
N ARG A 215 3.04 -11.01 -5.95
CA ARG A 215 1.59 -11.07 -6.24
C ARG A 215 0.76 -10.52 -5.07
N ARG A 216 1.05 -10.98 -3.83
CA ARG A 216 0.35 -10.51 -2.63
C ARG A 216 0.43 -8.99 -2.45
N LEU A 217 1.58 -8.39 -2.78
CA LEU A 217 1.77 -6.94 -2.66
C LEU A 217 1.10 -6.19 -3.81
N ALA A 218 1.18 -6.69 -5.05
CA ALA A 218 0.47 -6.14 -6.20
C ALA A 218 -1.05 -6.06 -5.91
N TRP A 219 -1.61 -7.17 -5.43
CA TRP A 219 -3.01 -7.23 -4.99
C TRP A 219 -3.32 -6.31 -3.81
N THR A 220 -2.38 -6.10 -2.87
CA THR A 220 -2.58 -5.10 -1.81
C THR A 220 -2.71 -3.70 -2.39
N VAL A 221 -1.82 -3.31 -3.32
CA VAL A 221 -1.85 -1.97 -3.91
C VAL A 221 -3.15 -1.75 -4.66
N LEU A 222 -3.53 -2.68 -5.56
CA LEU A 222 -4.76 -2.58 -6.34
C LEU A 222 -6.01 -2.58 -5.45
N LEU A 223 -6.05 -3.40 -4.40
CA LEU A 223 -7.15 -3.39 -3.44
C LEU A 223 -7.26 -2.01 -2.75
N ASN A 224 -6.14 -1.47 -2.26
CA ASN A 224 -6.13 -0.16 -1.60
C ASN A 224 -6.65 0.94 -2.54
N LEU A 225 -6.17 0.96 -3.79
CA LEU A 225 -6.67 1.88 -4.82
C LEU A 225 -8.16 1.71 -5.10
N SER A 226 -8.66 0.46 -5.09
CA SER A 226 -10.07 0.19 -5.35
C SER A 226 -11.04 0.69 -4.28
N CYS A 227 -10.54 1.07 -3.11
CA CYS A 227 -11.35 1.65 -2.03
C CYS A 227 -11.78 3.10 -2.32
N GLU A 228 -11.09 3.80 -3.23
CA GLU A 228 -11.35 5.20 -3.60
C GLU A 228 -11.97 5.29 -5.00
N SER A 229 -13.13 5.93 -5.14
CA SER A 229 -13.87 5.97 -6.40
C SER A 229 -13.08 6.59 -7.55
N ASP A 230 -12.35 7.67 -7.27
CA ASP A 230 -11.56 8.39 -8.28
C ASP A 230 -10.39 7.53 -8.77
N CYS A 231 -9.77 6.77 -7.87
CA CYS A 231 -8.72 5.82 -8.24
C CYS A 231 -9.27 4.66 -9.08
N VAL A 232 -10.48 4.17 -8.78
CA VAL A 232 -11.14 3.15 -9.61
C VAL A 232 -11.36 3.66 -11.04
N LEU A 233 -11.81 4.91 -11.22
CA LEU A 233 -11.97 5.48 -12.56
C LEU A 233 -10.65 5.50 -13.34
N VAL A 234 -9.56 5.94 -12.70
CA VAL A 234 -8.22 5.93 -13.31
C VAL A 234 -7.77 4.51 -13.67
N MET A 235 -8.01 3.53 -12.79
CA MET A 235 -7.68 2.12 -13.06
C MET A 235 -8.49 1.57 -14.23
N LEU A 236 -9.78 1.91 -14.32
CA LEU A 236 -10.65 1.44 -15.40
C LEU A 236 -10.23 1.96 -16.79
N GLU A 237 -9.66 3.17 -16.84
CA GLU A 237 -9.09 3.76 -18.07
C GLU A 237 -7.73 3.16 -18.45
N SER A 238 -7.03 2.53 -17.50
CA SER A 238 -5.67 2.03 -17.70
C SER A 238 -5.63 0.84 -18.66
N SER A 239 -4.61 0.81 -19.52
CA SER A 239 -4.42 -0.29 -20.47
C SER A 239 -3.91 -1.54 -19.74
N VAL A 240 -4.44 -2.71 -20.11
CA VAL A 240 -4.02 -4.00 -19.56
C VAL A 240 -3.51 -4.92 -20.67
N SER A 241 -2.57 -5.81 -20.32
CA SER A 241 -2.03 -6.79 -21.24
C SER A 241 -3.09 -7.77 -21.75
N ASN A 242 -2.94 -8.25 -22.99
CA ASN A 242 -3.76 -9.34 -23.52
C ASN A 242 -3.73 -10.56 -22.58
N GLY A 243 -4.90 -11.07 -22.19
CA GLY A 243 -5.04 -12.18 -21.25
C GLY A 243 -5.24 -11.78 -19.79
N ALA A 244 -5.35 -10.49 -19.48
CA ALA A 244 -5.70 -10.00 -18.14
C ALA A 244 -7.03 -10.57 -17.63
N ASP A 245 -8.00 -10.84 -18.52
CA ASP A 245 -9.26 -11.52 -18.21
C ASP A 245 -9.01 -12.91 -17.61
N GLY A 246 -8.15 -13.71 -18.24
CA GLY A 246 -7.75 -15.02 -17.72
C GLY A 246 -7.06 -14.93 -16.35
N ILE A 247 -6.25 -13.90 -16.12
CA ILE A 247 -5.58 -13.67 -14.84
C ILE A 247 -6.60 -13.33 -13.73
N LEU A 248 -7.56 -12.44 -14.02
CA LEU A 248 -8.64 -12.09 -13.09
C LEU A 248 -9.52 -13.31 -12.76
N ILE A 249 -9.87 -14.12 -13.76
CA ILE A 249 -10.65 -15.34 -13.55
C ILE A 249 -9.86 -16.36 -12.71
N ASN A 250 -8.56 -16.52 -12.98
CA ASN A 250 -7.71 -17.47 -12.26
C ASN A 250 -7.47 -17.07 -10.80
N SER A 251 -7.65 -15.81 -10.42
CA SER A 251 -7.50 -15.38 -9.03
C SER A 251 -8.53 -16.05 -8.10
N LEU A 252 -9.70 -16.42 -8.62
CA LEU A 252 -10.73 -17.17 -7.90
C LEU A 252 -10.37 -18.64 -7.65
N ARG A 253 -9.30 -19.14 -8.30
CA ARG A 253 -8.76 -20.50 -8.13
C ARG A 253 -7.45 -20.52 -7.34
N GLU A 254 -7.04 -19.37 -6.81
CA GLU A 254 -5.78 -19.22 -6.10
C GLU A 254 -5.84 -19.96 -4.76
N LYS A 255 -4.76 -20.69 -4.45
CA LYS A 255 -4.66 -21.45 -3.20
C LYS A 255 -4.15 -20.60 -2.04
N ASP A 256 -3.54 -19.48 -2.36
CA ASP A 256 -3.12 -18.48 -1.40
C ASP A 256 -4.32 -17.65 -0.94
N GLU A 257 -4.82 -17.97 0.26
CA GLU A 257 -5.99 -17.31 0.85
C GLU A 257 -5.88 -15.78 0.91
N ILE A 258 -4.66 -15.25 1.09
CA ILE A 258 -4.43 -13.80 1.13
C ILE A 258 -4.64 -13.18 -0.25
N ILE A 259 -4.19 -13.86 -1.31
CA ILE A 259 -4.39 -13.38 -2.68
C ILE A 259 -5.87 -13.51 -3.05
N LEU A 260 -6.49 -14.66 -2.74
CA LEU A 260 -7.91 -14.89 -3.01
C LEU A 260 -8.77 -13.80 -2.37
N SER A 261 -8.63 -13.59 -1.05
CA SER A 261 -9.37 -12.56 -0.30
C SER A 261 -9.20 -11.16 -0.90
N LYS A 262 -7.96 -10.75 -1.21
CA LYS A 262 -7.72 -9.43 -1.82
C LYS A 262 -8.32 -9.30 -3.20
N SER A 263 -8.22 -10.34 -4.02
CA SER A 263 -8.78 -10.33 -5.38
C SER A 263 -10.30 -10.25 -5.37
N LEU A 264 -10.97 -10.98 -4.47
CA LEU A 264 -12.43 -10.91 -4.30
C LEU A 264 -12.90 -9.50 -3.90
N LYS A 265 -12.23 -8.88 -2.91
CA LYS A 265 -12.54 -7.52 -2.46
C LYS A 265 -12.28 -6.47 -3.55
N PHE A 266 -11.17 -6.61 -4.26
CA PHE A 266 -10.86 -5.77 -5.41
C PHE A 266 -11.95 -5.86 -6.47
N LEU A 267 -12.33 -7.08 -6.87
CA LEU A 267 -13.38 -7.30 -7.88
C LEU A 267 -14.72 -6.73 -7.41
N CYS A 268 -15.11 -6.92 -6.14
CA CYS A 268 -16.30 -6.30 -5.57
C CYS A 268 -16.30 -4.78 -5.74
N ASN A 269 -15.19 -4.13 -5.40
CA ASN A 269 -15.07 -2.67 -5.45
C ASN A 269 -15.13 -2.14 -6.88
N VAL A 270 -14.43 -2.79 -7.81
CA VAL A 270 -14.38 -2.32 -9.20
C VAL A 270 -15.71 -2.60 -9.92
N TYR A 271 -16.30 -3.79 -9.80
CA TYR A 271 -17.59 -4.07 -10.45
C TYR A 271 -18.74 -3.21 -9.91
N LYS A 272 -18.74 -2.90 -8.61
CA LYS A 272 -19.71 -1.96 -8.04
C LYS A 272 -19.61 -0.57 -8.69
N SER A 273 -18.41 -0.17 -9.10
CA SER A 273 -18.13 1.11 -9.73
C SER A 273 -18.36 1.11 -11.25
N LEU A 274 -18.60 -0.05 -11.88
CA LEU A 274 -18.91 -0.15 -13.31
C LEU A 274 -20.34 0.29 -13.64
N GLN A 275 -21.31 0.04 -12.75
CA GLN A 275 -22.74 0.27 -12.99
C GLN A 275 -23.11 1.67 -13.53
N PRO A 276 -22.49 2.78 -13.10
CA PRO A 276 -22.85 4.12 -13.60
C PRO A 276 -22.13 4.54 -14.90
N LEU A 277 -21.26 3.71 -15.48
CA LEU A 277 -20.34 4.14 -16.53
C LEU A 277 -20.85 3.81 -17.95
N HIS A 278 -20.61 4.74 -18.88
CA HIS A 278 -20.91 4.56 -20.31
C HIS A 278 -19.73 3.93 -21.05
N GLU A 279 -19.97 2.80 -21.71
CA GLU A 279 -18.94 1.99 -22.39
C GLU A 279 -18.17 2.76 -23.47
N ASP A 280 -18.82 3.69 -24.17
CA ASP A 280 -18.26 4.46 -25.29
C ASP A 280 -17.03 5.32 -24.93
N LYS A 281 -16.74 5.49 -23.64
CA LYS A 281 -15.61 6.30 -23.15
C LYS A 281 -14.31 5.50 -22.95
N PHE A 282 -14.35 4.18 -23.02
CA PHE A 282 -13.21 3.32 -22.70
C PHE A 282 -12.62 2.67 -23.95
N SER A 283 -11.29 2.55 -24.00
CA SER A 283 -10.60 1.82 -25.08
C SER A 283 -10.85 0.31 -24.96
N ARG A 284 -10.64 -0.44 -26.04
CA ARG A 284 -10.80 -1.91 -26.03
C ARG A 284 -9.73 -2.61 -25.21
N GLU A 285 -8.58 -1.97 -25.07
CA GLU A 285 -7.42 -2.44 -24.31
C GLU A 285 -7.48 -2.03 -22.83
N SER A 286 -8.56 -1.36 -22.41
CA SER A 286 -8.74 -0.89 -21.03
C SER A 286 -9.10 -2.02 -20.06
N LEU A 287 -8.79 -1.82 -18.78
CA LEU A 287 -9.27 -2.68 -17.70
C LEU A 287 -10.80 -2.77 -17.70
N PHE A 288 -11.49 -1.66 -17.99
CA PHE A 288 -12.96 -1.64 -18.13
C PHE A 288 -13.44 -2.69 -19.14
N ALA A 289 -12.95 -2.64 -20.38
CA ALA A 289 -13.31 -3.60 -21.42
C ALA A 289 -12.94 -5.04 -21.03
N CYS A 290 -11.79 -5.23 -20.39
CA CYS A 290 -11.35 -6.53 -19.88
C CYS A 290 -12.33 -7.10 -18.84
N LEU A 291 -12.81 -6.28 -17.89
CA LEU A 291 -13.78 -6.69 -16.88
C LEU A 291 -15.16 -6.98 -17.48
N LEU A 292 -15.60 -6.23 -18.50
CA LEU A 292 -16.85 -6.55 -19.19
C LEU A 292 -16.77 -7.94 -19.83
N LYS A 293 -15.65 -8.23 -20.52
CA LYS A 293 -15.40 -9.51 -21.18
C LYS A 293 -15.33 -10.68 -20.18
N ALA A 294 -14.67 -10.48 -19.02
CA ALA A 294 -14.50 -11.52 -18.01
C ALA A 294 -15.75 -11.80 -17.17
N LYS A 295 -16.80 -10.98 -17.27
CA LYS A 295 -17.92 -10.96 -16.32
C LYS A 295 -18.65 -12.31 -16.19
N GLU A 296 -19.05 -12.92 -17.30
CA GLU A 296 -19.82 -14.19 -17.25
C GLU A 296 -18.98 -15.35 -16.72
N ASP A 297 -17.70 -15.41 -17.08
CA ASP A 297 -16.78 -16.41 -16.56
C ASP A 297 -16.50 -16.19 -15.07
N LEU A 298 -16.32 -14.95 -14.64
CA LEU A 298 -16.19 -14.60 -13.22
C LEU A 298 -17.45 -14.97 -12.44
N LYS A 299 -18.65 -14.72 -12.99
CA LYS A 299 -19.91 -15.13 -12.38
C LYS A 299 -19.95 -16.65 -12.21
N LEU A 300 -19.65 -17.42 -13.26
CA LEU A 300 -19.59 -18.87 -13.22
C LEU A 300 -18.57 -19.37 -12.18
N GLN A 301 -17.34 -18.86 -12.21
CA GLN A 301 -16.30 -19.28 -11.25
C GLN A 301 -16.67 -18.91 -9.80
N THR A 302 -17.28 -17.74 -9.58
CA THR A 302 -17.75 -17.32 -8.25
C THR A 302 -18.83 -18.26 -7.73
N THR A 303 -19.80 -18.65 -8.58
CA THR A 303 -20.82 -19.66 -8.23
C THR A 303 -20.21 -21.02 -7.89
N LEU A 304 -19.16 -21.44 -8.61
CA LEU A 304 -18.47 -22.71 -8.38
C LEU A 304 -17.58 -22.70 -7.12
N LEU A 305 -17.04 -21.54 -6.76
CA LEU A 305 -16.20 -21.36 -5.57
C LEU A 305 -17.04 -21.41 -4.29
N LEU A 306 -18.21 -20.77 -4.27
CA LEU A 306 -19.05 -20.64 -3.09
C LEU A 306 -19.32 -21.94 -2.29
N PRO A 307 -19.68 -23.08 -2.91
CA PRO A 307 -19.90 -24.33 -2.17
C PRO A 307 -18.60 -24.99 -1.65
N GLN A 308 -17.43 -24.51 -2.06
CA GLN A 308 -16.12 -25.02 -1.62
C GLN A 308 -15.62 -24.31 -0.36
N LEU A 309 -16.20 -23.16 -0.03
CA LEU A 309 -15.84 -22.34 1.13
C LEU A 309 -16.76 -22.65 2.31
N THR A 310 -16.23 -22.60 3.53
CA THR A 310 -17.06 -22.68 4.73
C THR A 310 -17.63 -21.30 5.10
N SER A 311 -18.83 -21.25 5.67
CA SER A 311 -19.50 -19.99 6.03
C SER A 311 -18.77 -19.16 7.10
N SER A 312 -17.76 -19.73 7.75
CA SER A 312 -16.89 -19.04 8.70
C SER A 312 -15.68 -18.35 8.06
N GLU A 313 -15.41 -18.61 6.77
CA GLU A 313 -14.31 -18.00 6.05
C GLU A 313 -14.69 -16.61 5.56
N GLU A 314 -13.80 -15.62 5.71
CA GLU A 314 -13.98 -14.27 5.18
C GLU A 314 -14.22 -14.28 3.65
N ALA A 315 -13.56 -15.20 2.95
CA ALA A 315 -13.74 -15.40 1.52
C ALA A 315 -15.18 -15.81 1.15
N TYR A 316 -15.94 -16.46 2.05
CA TYR A 316 -17.33 -16.84 1.77
C TYR A 316 -18.22 -15.61 1.61
N GLU A 317 -18.13 -14.65 2.54
CA GLU A 317 -18.90 -13.41 2.49
C GLU A 317 -18.54 -12.57 1.27
N ASP A 318 -17.25 -12.42 0.97
CA ASP A 318 -16.77 -11.68 -0.20
C ASP A 318 -17.18 -12.36 -1.52
N THR A 319 -17.20 -13.70 -1.56
CA THR A 319 -17.66 -14.48 -2.73
C THR A 319 -19.16 -14.30 -2.95
N GLN A 320 -19.98 -14.36 -1.89
CA GLN A 320 -21.42 -14.09 -1.99
C GLN A 320 -21.69 -12.68 -2.49
N ARG A 321 -20.98 -11.70 -1.93
CA ARG A 321 -21.10 -10.29 -2.32
C ARG A 321 -20.72 -10.07 -3.77
N LEU A 322 -19.62 -10.65 -4.24
CA LEU A 322 -19.21 -10.56 -5.64
C LEU A 322 -20.28 -11.15 -6.57
N LEU A 323 -20.85 -12.30 -6.22
CA LEU A 323 -21.90 -12.93 -7.03
C LEU A 323 -23.13 -12.03 -7.18
N GLN A 324 -23.60 -11.44 -6.08
CA GLN A 324 -24.71 -10.48 -6.09
C GLN A 324 -24.41 -9.29 -7.01
N ILE A 325 -23.23 -8.69 -6.90
CA ILE A 325 -22.82 -7.55 -7.74
C ILE A 325 -22.80 -7.94 -9.23
N LEU A 326 -22.27 -9.12 -9.57
CA LEU A 326 -22.21 -9.60 -10.95
C LEU A 326 -23.59 -9.90 -11.54
N GLU A 327 -24.54 -10.35 -10.71
CA GLU A 327 -25.95 -10.56 -11.09
C GLU A 327 -26.69 -9.25 -11.31
N GLU A 328 -26.49 -8.27 -10.44
CA GLU A 328 -27.18 -6.98 -10.46
C GLU A 328 -26.64 -6.02 -11.52
N CYS A 329 -25.37 -6.14 -11.93
CA CYS A 329 -24.76 -5.26 -12.93
C CYS A 329 -25.40 -5.49 -14.31
N PRO A 330 -26.33 -4.65 -14.79
CA PRO A 330 -27.03 -4.90 -16.04
C PRO A 330 -26.11 -4.49 -17.20
N MET A 331 -25.66 -5.45 -18.00
CA MET A 331 -24.93 -5.14 -19.23
C MET A 331 -25.93 -5.04 -20.36
N HIS A 332 -25.99 -3.88 -21.02
CA HIS A 332 -26.62 -3.81 -22.34
C HIS A 332 -25.71 -4.52 -23.32
N ASN A 333 -25.99 -5.80 -23.61
CA ASN A 333 -25.34 -6.55 -24.67
C ASN A 333 -25.48 -5.80 -26.00
N ARG A 334 -24.48 -4.98 -26.36
CA ARG A 334 -24.31 -4.39 -27.69
C ARG A 334 -22.92 -4.68 -28.24
N PHE A 335 -22.49 -5.93 -28.15
CA PHE A 335 -21.42 -6.43 -29.01
C PHE A 335 -21.81 -7.83 -29.51
N LEU A 336 -22.69 -7.84 -30.51
CA LEU A 336 -22.72 -8.82 -31.59
C LEU A 336 -22.43 -8.08 -32.89
#